data_AF-A0A2N2FJP2-F1
#
_entry.id   AF-A0A2N2FJP2-F1
#
_cell.length_a   1.000
_cell.length_b   1.000
_cell.length_c   1.000
_cell.angle_alpha   90.00
_cell.angle_beta   90.00
_cell.angle_gamma   90.00
#
_symmetry.space_group_name_H-M   'P 1'
#
loop_
_entity.id
_entity.type
_entity.pdbx_description
1 polymer ?
#
loop_
_entity_poly.entity_id
_entity_poly.type
_entity_poly.pdbx_seq_one_letter_code
_entity_poly.pdbx_strand_id
1 'polypeptide(L)'
;MSASKGSLLMYFCTISGVLLLSLSSVWLNIERMDLAYDLSKLEKELGSRTALASKLELERNNLISPYRLKRLAATYGLGPVGPGQMRLMTGQDQGK
;
A
#
# COMPACT_ATOMS: atom_id res chain seq x y z
N MET A 1 38.84 -10.41 55.91
CA MET A 1 37.37 -10.38 55.74
C MET A 1 36.84 -9.35 54.72
N SER A 2 37.68 -8.58 54.01
CA SER A 2 37.19 -7.60 53.01
C SER A 2 36.91 -8.21 51.62
N ALA A 3 37.76 -9.14 51.16
CA ALA A 3 37.64 -9.74 49.82
C ALA A 3 36.33 -10.55 49.59
N SER A 4 35.83 -11.25 50.61
CA SER A 4 34.60 -12.05 50.52
C SER A 4 33.35 -11.18 50.37
N LYS A 5 33.30 -10.00 51.00
CA LYS A 5 32.18 -9.05 50.89
C LYS A 5 32.09 -8.43 49.50
N GLY A 6 33.25 -8.09 48.90
CA GLY A 6 33.32 -7.58 47.53
C GLY A 6 32.85 -8.62 46.50
N SER A 7 33.21 -9.88 46.69
CA SER A 7 32.78 -10.97 45.81
C SER A 7 31.27 -11.24 45.88
N LEU A 8 30.68 -11.21 47.09
CA LEU A 8 29.23 -11.30 47.29
C LEU A 8 28.46 -10.17 46.59
N LEU A 9 28.94 -8.93 46.71
CA LEU A 9 28.34 -7.77 46.04
C LEU A 9 28.33 -7.91 44.51
N MET A 10 29.41 -8.44 43.93
CA MET A 10 29.49 -8.71 42.49
C MET A 10 28.46 -9.75 42.04
N TYR A 11 28.26 -10.81 42.83
CA TYR A 11 27.22 -11.80 42.52
C TYR A 11 25.81 -11.19 42.57
N PHE A 12 25.50 -10.35 43.56
CA PHE A 12 24.21 -9.65 43.60
C PHE A 12 24.00 -8.69 42.44
N CYS A 13 25.03 -7.92 42.06
CA CYS A 13 24.95 -7.03 40.89
C CYS A 13 24.72 -7.79 39.58
N THR A 14 25.42 -8.91 39.38
CA THR A 14 25.26 -9.72 38.17
C THR A 14 23.88 -10.37 38.10
N ILE A 15 23.39 -10.95 39.20
CA ILE A 15 22.03 -11.51 39.26
C ILE A 15 20.98 -10.43 38.99
N SER A 16 21.11 -9.27 39.64
CA SER A 16 20.21 -8.13 39.42
C SER A 16 20.23 -7.66 37.96
N GLY A 17 21.41 -7.54 37.36
CA GLY A 17 21.57 -7.15 35.96
C GLY A 17 20.90 -8.14 34.99
N VAL A 18 21.09 -9.45 35.21
CA VAL A 18 20.44 -10.48 34.39
C VAL A 18 18.92 -10.42 34.52
N LEU A 19 18.41 -10.21 35.74
CA LEU A 19 16.96 -10.08 35.97
C LEU A 19 16.39 -8.88 35.22
N LEU A 20 17.02 -7.71 35.35
CA LEU A 20 16.57 -6.49 34.66
C LEU A 20 16.62 -6.63 33.13
N LEU A 21 17.69 -7.24 32.59
CA LEU A 21 17.81 -7.49 31.15
C LEU A 21 16.77 -8.50 30.66
N SER A 22 16.54 -9.57 31.40
CA SER A 22 15.53 -10.57 31.04
C SER A 22 14.12 -9.97 31.04
N LEU A 23 13.79 -9.15 32.04
CA LEU A 23 12.51 -8.47 32.11
C LEU A 23 12.33 -7.46 30.97
N SER A 24 13.36 -6.65 30.70
CA SER A 24 13.36 -5.67 29.60
C SER A 24 13.25 -6.37 28.24
N SER A 25 13.90 -7.52 28.07
CA SER A 25 13.83 -8.31 26.85
C SER A 25 12.42 -8.78 26.54
N VAL A 26 11.64 -9.15 27.56
CA VAL A 26 10.23 -9.54 27.36
C VAL A 26 9.40 -8.35 26.91
N TRP A 27 9.60 -7.18 27.51
CA TRP A 27 8.89 -5.96 27.12
C TRP A 27 9.17 -5.57 25.66
N LEU A 28 10.45 -5.51 25.30
CA LEU A 28 10.88 -5.27 23.92
C LEU A 28 10.33 -6.32 22.94
N ASN A 29 10.21 -7.57 23.37
CA ASN A 29 9.64 -8.62 22.54
C ASN A 29 8.16 -8.37 22.25
N ILE A 30 7.37 -8.00 23.26
CA ILE A 30 5.95 -7.67 23.12
C ILE A 30 5.77 -6.48 22.19
N GLU A 31 6.51 -5.39 22.41
CA GLU A 31 6.44 -4.18 21.56
C GLU A 31 6.84 -4.48 20.11
N ARG A 32 7.89 -5.29 19.90
CA ARG A 32 8.29 -5.74 18.56
C ARG A 32 7.21 -6.58 17.89
N MET A 33 6.54 -7.45 18.65
CA MET A 33 5.46 -8.28 18.14
C MET A 33 4.25 -7.42 17.75
N ASP A 34 3.89 -6.45 18.57
CA ASP A 34 2.79 -5.50 18.31
C ASP A 34 3.05 -4.70 17.03
N LEU A 35 4.27 -4.16 16.88
CA LEU A 35 4.68 -3.46 15.66
C LEU A 35 4.59 -4.37 14.42
N ALA A 36 5.00 -5.63 14.53
CA ALA A 36 4.93 -6.58 13.42
C ALA A 36 3.47 -6.91 13.04
N TYR A 37 2.59 -7.00 14.03
CA TYR A 37 1.15 -7.17 13.79
C TYR A 37 0.54 -5.97 13.10
N ASP A 38 0.85 -4.76 13.57
CA ASP A 38 0.37 -3.52 12.96
C ASP A 38 0.87 -3.41 11.52
N LEU A 39 2.16 -3.64 11.28
CA LEU A 39 2.72 -3.63 9.93
C LEU A 39 2.00 -4.64 9.02
N SER A 40 1.80 -5.87 9.50
CA SER A 40 1.07 -6.92 8.75
C SER A 40 -0.38 -6.51 8.45
N LYS A 41 -1.02 -5.78 9.36
CA LYS A 41 -2.39 -5.28 9.18
C LYS A 41 -2.43 -4.16 8.13
N LEU A 42 -1.49 -3.22 8.20
CA LEU A 42 -1.35 -2.15 7.20
C LEU A 42 -1.05 -2.72 5.81
N GLU A 43 -0.16 -3.71 5.70
CA GLU A 43 0.13 -4.40 4.43
C GLU A 43 -1.11 -5.05 3.83
N LYS A 44 -1.93 -5.72 4.65
CA LYS A 44 -3.20 -6.30 4.18
C LYS A 44 -4.17 -5.24 3.69
N GLU A 45 -4.30 -4.14 4.43
CA GLU A 45 -5.18 -3.04 4.02
C GLU A 45 -4.71 -2.39 2.72
N LEU A 46 -3.40 -2.12 2.59
CA LEU A 46 -2.79 -1.64 1.35
C LEU A 46 -3.02 -2.62 0.19
N GLY A 47 -2.84 -3.92 0.43
CA GLY A 47 -3.12 -4.97 -0.56
C GLY A 47 -4.58 -4.95 -1.02
N SER A 48 -5.53 -4.79 -0.09
CA SER A 48 -6.96 -4.71 -0.45
C SER A 48 -7.28 -3.48 -1.30
N ARG A 49 -6.69 -2.32 -0.97
CA ARG A 49 -6.91 -1.05 -1.67
C ARG A 49 -6.29 -1.09 -3.07
N THR A 50 -5.08 -1.63 -3.20
CA THR A 50 -4.40 -1.77 -4.49
C THR A 50 -5.11 -2.78 -5.40
N ALA A 51 -5.62 -3.89 -4.85
CA ALA A 51 -6.43 -4.84 -5.61
C ALA A 51 -7.73 -4.21 -6.14
N LEU A 52 -8.41 -3.41 -5.32
CA LEU A 52 -9.61 -2.68 -5.75
C LEU A 52 -9.28 -1.66 -6.84
N ALA A 53 -8.20 -0.88 -6.67
CA ALA A 53 -7.76 0.08 -7.66
C ALA A 53 -7.44 -0.59 -9.00
N SER A 54 -6.69 -1.70 -8.99
CA SER A 54 -6.38 -2.50 -10.18
C SER A 54 -7.65 -2.99 -10.88
N LYS A 55 -8.64 -3.48 -10.12
CA LYS A 55 -9.93 -3.91 -10.68
C LYS A 55 -10.67 -2.76 -11.35
N LEU A 56 -10.71 -1.59 -10.71
CA LEU A 56 -11.36 -0.40 -11.27
C LEU A 56 -10.65 0.09 -12.53
N GLU A 57 -9.32 0.04 -12.58
CA GLU A 57 -8.55 0.36 -13.79
C GLU A 57 -8.87 -0.59 -14.93
N LEU A 58 -8.98 -1.89 -14.66
CA LEU A 58 -9.41 -2.90 -15.64
C LEU A 58 -10.82 -2.62 -16.17
N GLU A 59 -11.78 -2.34 -15.29
CA GLU A 59 -13.15 -2.03 -15.69
C GLU A 59 -13.21 -0.73 -16.51
N ARG A 60 -12.48 0.31 -16.09
CA ARG A 60 -12.34 1.57 -16.84
C ARG A 60 -11.77 1.30 -18.24
N ASN A 61 -10.70 0.51 -18.34
CA ASN A 61 -10.06 0.16 -19.61
C ASN A 61 -10.99 -0.68 -20.51
N ASN A 62 -11.80 -1.56 -19.92
CA ASN A 62 -12.83 -2.30 -20.65
C ASN A 62 -13.93 -1.38 -21.18
N LEU A 63 -14.39 -0.40 -20.39
CA LEU A 63 -15.42 0.55 -20.81
C LEU A 63 -14.98 1.44 -21.97
N ILE A 64 -13.71 1.87 -21.97
CA ILE A 64 -13.12 2.65 -23.09
C ILE A 64 -12.66 1.77 -24.26
N SER A 65 -12.83 0.45 -24.18
CA SER A 65 -12.34 -0.42 -25.24
C SER A 65 -13.08 -0.13 -26.56
N PRO A 66 -12.37 -0.09 -27.71
CA PRO A 66 -12.98 0.21 -29.00
C PRO A 66 -14.15 -0.71 -29.36
N TYR A 67 -14.08 -1.98 -28.94
CA TYR A 67 -15.16 -2.95 -29.15
C TYR A 67 -16.44 -2.56 -28.38
N ARG A 68 -16.32 -2.21 -27.09
CA ARG A 68 -17.47 -1.78 -26.28
C ARG A 68 -18.05 -0.46 -26.77
N LEU A 69 -17.20 0.49 -27.14
CA LEU A 69 -17.60 1.75 -27.75
C LEU A 69 -18.34 1.54 -29.07
N LYS A 70 -17.83 0.68 -29.97
CA LYS A 70 -18.51 0.33 -31.23
C LYS A 70 -19.87 -0.34 -31.00
N ARG A 71 -19.94 -1.25 -30.03
CA ARG A 71 -21.21 -1.91 -29.67
C ARG A 71 -22.21 -0.90 -29.12
N LEU A 72 -21.79 0.02 -28.26
CA LEU A 72 -22.64 1.09 -27.73
C LEU A 72 -23.09 2.05 -28.84
N ALA A 73 -22.18 2.47 -29.72
CA ALA A 73 -22.47 3.30 -30.88
C ALA A 73 -23.56 2.65 -31.76
N ALA A 74 -23.42 1.35 -32.07
CA ALA A 74 -24.42 0.60 -32.82
C ALA A 74 -25.81 0.62 -32.16
N THR A 75 -25.89 0.50 -30.83
CA THR A 75 -27.16 0.59 -30.07
C THR A 75 -27.84 1.95 -30.23
N TYR A 76 -27.07 3.04 -30.31
CA TYR A 76 -27.58 4.39 -30.50
C TYR A 76 -27.72 4.79 -31.99
N GLY A 77 -27.53 3.84 -32.92
CA GLY A 77 -27.57 4.12 -34.36
C GLY A 77 -26.38 4.96 -34.87
N LEU A 78 -25.32 5.07 -34.07
CA LEU A 78 -24.09 5.78 -34.41
C LEU A 78 -23.14 4.82 -35.12
N GLY A 79 -22.56 5.28 -36.23
CA GLY A 79 -21.62 4.52 -37.06
C GLY A 79 -20.36 5.32 -37.37
N PRO A 80 -19.32 4.65 -37.92
CA PRO A 80 -18.13 5.34 -38.38
C PRO A 80 -18.51 6.37 -39.45
N VAL A 81 -17.93 7.56 -39.32
CA VAL A 81 -18.13 8.69 -40.21
C VAL A 81 -17.57 8.33 -41.60
N GLY A 82 -18.34 8.55 -42.67
CA GLY A 82 -17.91 8.26 -44.04
C GLY A 82 -16.77 9.17 -44.51
N PRO A 83 -16.02 8.77 -45.55
CA PRO A 83 -14.94 9.61 -46.10
C PRO A 83 -15.49 10.99 -46.51
N GLY A 84 -14.94 12.06 -45.93
CA GLY A 84 -15.32 13.45 -46.18
C GLY A 84 -16.28 14.09 -45.17
N GLN A 85 -16.84 13.34 -44.21
CA GLN A 85 -17.76 13.87 -43.19
C GLN A 85 -17.08 14.35 -41.90
N MET A 86 -15.77 14.12 -41.73
CA MET A 86 -15.02 14.51 -40.53
C MET A 86 -14.41 15.90 -40.75
N ARG A 87 -14.98 16.93 -40.11
CA ARG A 87 -14.46 18.30 -40.17
C ARG A 87 -13.38 18.46 -39.09
N LEU A 88 -12.09 18.46 -39.46
CA LEU A 88 -11.00 18.75 -38.53
C LEU A 88 -11.01 20.24 -38.19
N MET A 89 -11.44 20.58 -36.99
CA MET A 89 -11.27 21.93 -36.45
C MET A 89 -9.81 22.11 -36.02
N THR A 90 -8.94 22.41 -36.97
CA THR A 90 -7.61 22.97 -36.67
C THR A 90 -7.84 24.37 -36.13
N GLY A 91 -7.68 24.55 -34.81
CA GLY A 91 -7.85 25.83 -34.13
C GLY A 91 -6.77 26.83 -34.51
N GLN A 92 -6.93 27.52 -35.63
CA GLN A 92 -6.40 28.86 -35.90
C GLN A 92 -7.31 29.55 -36.91
N ASP A 93 -8.52 29.87 -36.47
CA ASP A 93 -9.29 30.96 -37.07
C ASP A 93 -8.91 32.22 -36.29
N GLN A 94 -7.76 32.81 -36.63
CA GLN A 94 -7.45 34.17 -36.18
C GLN A 94 -8.39 35.11 -36.93
N GLY A 95 -9.31 35.70 -36.18
CA GLY A 95 -10.25 36.69 -36.66
C GLY A 95 -9.54 37.79 -37.45
N LYS A 96 -10.11 38.10 -38.61
CA LYS A 96 -9.99 39.39 -39.27
C LYS A 96 -11.27 40.18 -39.05
#